data_AF-A0A351FBX0-F1
#
_entry.id   AF-A0A351FBX0-F1
#
_cell.length_a   1.000
_cell.length_b   1.000
_cell.length_c   1.000
_cell.angle_alpha   90.00
_cell.angle_beta   90.00
_cell.angle_gamma   90.00
#
_symmetry.space_group_name_H-M   'P 1'
#
loop_
_entity.id
_entity.type
_entity.pdbx_description
1 polymer ?
#
loop_
_entity_poly.entity_id
_entity_poly.type
_entity_poly.pdbx_seq_one_letter_code
_entity_poly.pdbx_strand_id
1 'polypeptide(L)' 'MKILHHLLLSILFTSSFLWVTAKPLTVFFGTGGRGAEGIYQATFNPANGKFTPAELAAKIGSPGFLALHPNGKIL' A
#
# COMPACT_ATOMS: atom_id res chain seq x y z
N MET A 1 -28.35 -19.13 35.34
CA MET A 1 -28.28 -19.24 33.86
C MET A 1 -28.14 -17.89 33.13
N LYS A 2 -28.72 -16.78 33.62
CA LYS A 2 -28.64 -15.45 32.97
C LYS A 2 -27.21 -14.87 32.87
N ILE A 3 -26.42 -14.99 33.93
CA ILE A 3 -25.02 -14.51 33.99
C ILE A 3 -24.12 -15.25 32.98
N LEU A 4 -24.33 -16.55 32.81
CA LEU A 4 -23.58 -17.35 31.83
C LEU A 4 -23.90 -16.94 30.39
N HIS A 5 -25.16 -16.61 30.09
CA HIS A 5 -25.57 -16.09 28.79
C HIS A 5 -25.00 -14.70 28.50
N HIS A 6 -24.95 -13.81 29.50
CA HIS A 6 -24.32 -12.50 29.35
C HIS A 6 -22.80 -12.61 29.13
N LEU A 7 -22.13 -13.52 29.84
CA LEU A 7 -20.71 -13.79 29.62
C LEU A 7 -20.46 -14.32 28.19
N LEU A 8 -21.28 -15.27 27.75
CA LEU A 8 -21.21 -15.83 26.40
C LEU A 8 -21.48 -14.75 25.32
N LEU A 9 -22.47 -13.88 25.52
CA LEU A 9 -22.76 -12.76 24.63
C LEU A 9 -21.60 -11.74 24.58
N SER A 10 -20.96 -11.44 25.71
CA SER A 10 -19.83 -10.52 25.75
C SER A 10 -18.60 -11.04 25.01
N ILE A 11 -18.34 -12.36 25.10
CA ILE A 11 -17.23 -13.02 24.39
C ILE A 11 -17.48 -13.02 22.87
N LEU A 12 -18.72 -13.29 22.45
CA LEU A 12 -19.15 -13.20 21.05
C LEU A 12 -19.04 -11.76 20.51
N PHE A 13 -19.34 -10.75 21.32
CA PHE A 13 -19.22 -9.34 20.92
C PHE A 13 -17.75 -8.89 20.76
N THR A 14 -16.85 -9.34 21.64
CA THR A 14 -15.41 -9.02 21.53
C THR A 14 -14.69 -9.72 20.37
N SER A 15 -15.20 -10.87 19.90
CA SER A 15 -14.62 -11.63 18.78
C SER A 15 -14.83 -10.94 17.42
N SER A 16 -15.66 -9.90 17.35
CA SER A 16 -16.04 -9.24 16.10
C SER A 16 -15.04 -8.19 15.61
N PHE A 17 -13.90 -8.01 16.29
CA PHE A 17 -12.84 -7.11 15.82
C PHE A 17 -12.04 -7.77 14.69
N LEU A 18 -12.59 -7.75 13.48
CA LEU A 18 -11.86 -8.08 12.27
C LEU A 18 -10.79 -7.02 12.04
N TRP A 19 -9.53 -7.39 12.24
CA TRP A 19 -8.40 -6.52 11.92
C TRP A 19 -8.25 -6.42 10.41
N VAL A 20 -8.94 -5.47 9.79
CA VAL A 20 -8.71 -5.12 8.38
C VAL A 20 -7.42 -4.32 8.30
N THR A 21 -6.47 -4.83 7.53
CA THR A 21 -5.25 -4.10 7.16
C THR A 21 -5.29 -3.82 5.67
N ALA A 22 -4.81 -2.64 5.26
CA ALA A 22 -4.65 -2.34 3.85
C ALA A 22 -3.46 -3.12 3.28
N LYS A 23 -3.60 -3.61 2.05
CA LYS A 23 -2.51 -4.30 1.35
C LYS A 23 -1.39 -3.31 1.00
N PRO A 24 -0.12 -3.73 0.99
CA PRO A 24 0.97 -2.93 0.45
C PRO A 24 0.70 -2.52 -1.00
N LEU A 25 1.17 -1.32 -1.39
CA LEU A 25 0.95 -0.76 -2.72
C LEU A 25 2.28 -0.61 -3.47
N THR A 26 2.31 -1.02 -4.73
CA THR A 26 3.40 -0.63 -5.65
C THR A 26 3.17 0.82 -6.08
N VAL A 27 4.19 1.66 -5.94
CA VAL A 27 4.14 3.09 -6.28
C VAL A 27 5.27 3.40 -7.25
N PHE A 28 5.00 4.25 -8.23
CA PHE A 28 5.97 4.70 -9.23
C PHE A 28 6.25 6.20 -9.08
N PHE A 29 7.51 6.57 -9.25
CA PHE A 29 8.00 7.94 -9.13
C PHE A 29 8.60 8.38 -10.46
N GLY A 30 7.95 9.35 -11.10
CA GLY A 30 8.53 10.09 -12.21
C GLY A 30 9.58 11.05 -11.67
N THR A 31 10.82 10.97 -12.17
CA THR A 31 11.93 11.81 -11.68
C THR A 31 12.53 12.63 -12.80
N GLY A 32 13.13 13.77 -12.45
CA GLY A 32 13.83 14.65 -13.39
C GLY A 32 14.95 15.40 -12.68
N GLY A 33 15.78 16.10 -13.45
CA GLY A 33 16.93 16.82 -12.92
C GLY A 33 18.21 15.99 -12.84
N ARG A 34 19.24 16.53 -12.19
CA ARG A 34 20.58 15.97 -12.20
C ARG A 34 20.66 14.68 -11.37
N GLY A 35 21.11 13.59 -11.99
CA GLY A 35 21.27 12.29 -11.33
C GLY A 35 20.02 11.40 -11.35
N ALA A 36 18.89 11.90 -11.86
CA ALA A 36 17.70 11.08 -12.11
C ALA A 36 17.90 10.22 -13.37
N GLU A 37 17.62 8.92 -13.28
CA GLU A 37 17.72 8.00 -14.43
C GLU A 37 16.40 7.66 -15.11
N GLY A 38 15.25 7.99 -14.48
CA GLY A 38 13.93 7.79 -15.09
C GLY A 38 12.82 7.53 -14.08
N ILE A 39 12.11 6.41 -14.26
CA ILE A 39 11.03 6.01 -13.36
C ILE A 39 11.59 5.07 -12.30
N TYR A 40 11.32 5.37 -11.03
CA TYR A 40 11.63 4.49 -9.92
C TYR A 40 10.36 3.84 -9.36
N GLN A 41 10.47 2.68 -8.73
CA GLN A 41 9.38 2.02 -8.04
C GLN A 41 9.75 1.67 -6.59
N ALA A 42 8.75 1.62 -5.71
CA ALA A 42 8.88 1.09 -4.35
C ALA A 42 7.56 0.45 -3.89
N THR A 43 7.63 -0.32 -2.81
CA THR A 43 6.43 -0.80 -2.10
C THR A 43 6.14 0.09 -0.90
N PHE A 44 4.94 0.64 -0.83
CA PHE A 44 4.41 1.38 0.31
C PHE A 44 3.69 0.45 1.29
N ASN A 45 4.05 0.52 2.57
CA ASN A 45 3.36 -0.19 3.64
C ASN A 45 2.39 0.76 4.36
N PRO A 46 1.06 0.60 4.18
CA PRO A 46 0.07 1.48 4.78
C PRO A 46 -0.06 1.34 6.30
N ALA A 47 0.44 0.25 6.90
CA ALA A 47 0.38 0.05 8.35
C ALA A 47 1.40 0.90 9.11
N ASN A 48 2.51 1.28 8.47
CA ASN A 48 3.58 2.06 9.12
C ASN A 48 4.05 3.29 8.32
N GLY A 49 3.48 3.54 7.14
CA GLY A 49 3.79 4.69 6.29
C GLY A 49 5.16 4.63 5.61
N LYS A 50 5.88 3.50 5.66
CA LYS A 50 7.23 3.38 5.10
C LYS A 50 7.23 2.82 3.69
N PHE A 51 8.22 3.24 2.90
CA PHE A 51 8.55 2.65 1.61
C PHE A 51 9.72 1.67 1.74
N THR A 52 9.78 0.67 0.87
CA THR A 52 11.04 -0.03 0.56
C THR A 52 12.02 0.92 -0.12
N PRO A 53 13.32 0.57 -0.21
CA PRO A 53 14.24 1.27 -1.10
C PRO A 53 13.66 1.38 -2.52
N ALA A 54 13.87 2.53 -3.15
CA ALA A 54 13.40 2.77 -4.51
C ALA A 54 14.37 2.15 -5.52
N GLU A 55 13.82 1.46 -6.51
CA GLU A 55 14.59 0.77 -7.55
C GLU A 55 14.23 1.33 -8.93
N LEU A 56 15.18 1.35 -9.87
CA LEU A 56 14.93 1.83 -11.22
C LEU A 56 13.97 0.88 -11.94
N ALA A 57 12.78 1.36 -12.28
CA ALA A 57 11.76 0.62 -13.02
C ALA A 57 11.93 0.77 -14.54
N ALA A 58 12.29 1.97 -15.00
CA ALA A 58 12.56 2.24 -16.41
C ALA A 58 13.52 3.41 -16.59
N LYS A 59 14.48 3.27 -17.50
CA LYS A 59 15.40 4.34 -17.89
C LYS A 59 14.74 5.21 -18.97
N ILE A 60 14.45 6.47 -18.63
CA ILE A 60 13.73 7.41 -19.50
C ILE A 60 14.02 8.85 -19.07
N GLY A 61 14.07 9.77 -20.03
CA GLY A 61 14.40 11.17 -19.76
C GLY A 61 13.25 11.95 -19.11
N SER A 62 13.46 12.42 -17.88
CA SER A 62 12.60 13.38 -17.15
C SER A 62 11.08 13.11 -17.22
N PRO A 63 10.57 11.91 -16.87
CA PRO A 63 9.14 11.62 -16.83
C PRO A 63 8.42 12.42 -15.73
N GLY A 64 7.99 13.65 -16.01
CA GLY A 64 7.37 14.54 -15.03
C GLY A 64 5.93 14.17 -14.62
N PHE A 65 5.29 13.25 -15.33
CA PHE A 65 3.94 12.78 -15.06
C PHE A 65 3.80 11.30 -15.47
N LEU A 66 3.08 10.51 -14.67
CA LEU A 66 2.80 9.09 -14.89
C LEU A 66 1.32 8.82 -14.62
N ALA A 67 0.72 7.89 -15.37
CA ALA A 67 -0.64 7.43 -15.14
C ALA A 67 -0.77 5.95 -15.46
N LEU A 68 -1.27 5.17 -14.51
CA LEU A 68 -1.58 3.77 -14.76
C LEU A 68 -2.79 3.66 -15.70
N HIS A 69 -2.67 2.85 -16.74
CA HIS A 69 -3.82 2.46 -17.53
C HIS A 69 -4.86 1.74 -16.63
N PRO A 70 -6.18 1.89 -16.85
CA PRO A 70 -7.21 1.32 -15.97
C PRO A 70 -7.15 -0.19 -15.72
N ASN A 71 -6.48 -0.94 -16.60
CA ASN A 71 -6.26 -2.38 -16.42
C ASN A 71 -5.14 -2.72 -15.42
N GLY A 72 -4.40 -1.73 -14.91
CA GLY A 72 -3.33 -1.88 -13.92
C GLY A 72 -2.08 -2.59 -14.41
N LYS A 73 -1.94 -2.83 -15.73
CA LYS A 73 -0.82 -3.58 -16.32
C LYS A 73 0.16 -2.73 -17.11
N ILE A 74 -0.20 -1.48 -17.38
CA ILE A 74 0.58 -0.54 -18.20
C ILE A 74 0.74 0.73 -17.38
N LEU A 75 1.98 1.17 -17.24
CA LEU A 75 2.39 2.43 -16.61
C LEU A 75 2.76 3.45 -17.69
#